data_AF-A0A961HWW4-F1
#
_entry.id   AF-A0A961HWW4-F1
#
_cell.length_a   1.000
_cell.length_b   1.000
_cell.length_c   1.000
_cell.angle_alpha   90.00
_cell.angle_beta   90.00
_cell.angle_gamma   90.00
#
_symmetry.space_group_name_H-M   'P 1'
#
loop_
_entity.id
_entity.type
_entity.pdbx_description
1 polymer ?
#
loop_
_entity_poly.entity_id
_entity_poly.type
_entity_poly.pdbx_seq_one_letter_code
_entity_poly.pdbx_strand_id
1 'polypeptide(L)'
;SNYDTALDLLEKARAKNPDPGESFNFYVNYMEGLIYLEQQNYPESYTHLSKAREIKNNPGLAGRLSRAAWETEKLEEADRFSREALSQDATDRDGLLVQMHLQIHAGNQSQALVFGKRLLTEVEKDDQPQTAPRYTPVLLYYGKRSAQNSDWTEAIRAYERVNVHEMMRMHREESARDNPRYDYLRDYNFYYGISLMHARLYDRAINVLQKLNDELEGRYYLARTYALSGNTNQAMRHLRTAAAVEEKTWDRAANDSAFQELMRKDAEFNAFIRNRGKEPEPEPQRQTESESEAAPEREPAARNQQR
;
A
#
# COMPACT_ATOMS: atom_id res chain seq x y z
N SER A 1 6.30 -28.40 -3.52
CA SER A 1 7.59 -29.03 -3.93
C SER A 1 7.92 -30.17 -3.00
N ASN A 2 8.60 -31.21 -3.48
CA ASN A 2 8.93 -32.40 -2.68
C ASN A 2 10.37 -32.28 -2.11
N TYR A 3 10.57 -31.31 -1.21
CA TYR A 3 11.89 -30.98 -0.66
C TYR A 3 12.48 -32.11 0.19
N ASP A 4 11.66 -32.77 1.00
CA ASP A 4 12.10 -33.86 1.87
C ASP A 4 12.63 -35.06 1.05
N THR A 5 11.97 -35.38 -0.06
CA THR A 5 12.48 -36.43 -0.98
C THR A 5 13.79 -36.00 -1.63
N ALA A 6 13.95 -34.71 -1.98
CA ALA A 6 15.20 -34.23 -2.55
C ALA A 6 16.36 -34.33 -1.54
N LEU A 7 16.13 -34.00 -0.27
CA LEU A 7 17.12 -34.16 0.80
C LEU A 7 17.47 -35.64 1.04
N ASP A 8 16.48 -36.53 1.10
CA ASP A 8 16.70 -37.98 1.24
C ASP A 8 17.52 -38.55 0.06
N LEU A 9 17.29 -38.08 -1.17
CA LEU A 9 18.08 -38.48 -2.33
C LEU A 9 19.53 -38.00 -2.25
N LEU A 10 19.78 -36.79 -1.73
CA LEU A 10 21.12 -36.26 -1.54
C LEU A 10 21.87 -37.02 -0.44
N GLU A 11 21.20 -37.40 0.64
CA GLU A 11 21.76 -38.24 1.69
C GLU A 11 22.13 -39.64 1.16
N LYS A 12 21.23 -40.27 0.40
CA LYS A 12 21.51 -41.56 -0.27
C LYS A 12 22.68 -41.46 -1.25
N ALA A 13 22.82 -40.33 -1.95
CA ALA A 13 23.95 -40.09 -2.84
C ALA A 13 25.28 -40.03 -2.06
N ARG A 14 25.33 -39.35 -0.91
CA ARG A 14 26.51 -39.34 -0.03
C ARG A 14 26.86 -40.75 0.47
N ALA A 15 25.86 -41.50 0.94
CA ALA A 15 26.07 -42.85 1.46
C ALA A 15 26.65 -43.82 0.42
N LYS A 16 26.32 -43.63 -0.87
CA LYS A 16 26.84 -44.43 -1.99
C LYS A 16 28.22 -43.98 -2.48
N ASN A 17 28.71 -42.82 -2.04
CA ASN A 17 29.97 -42.25 -2.47
C ASN A 17 30.81 -41.86 -1.24
N PRO A 18 31.49 -42.83 -0.60
CA PRO A 18 32.18 -42.63 0.68
C PRO A 18 33.43 -41.76 0.59
N ASP A 19 34.00 -41.61 -0.62
CA ASP A 19 35.13 -40.70 -0.89
C ASP A 19 34.79 -39.78 -2.08
N PRO A 20 33.88 -38.82 -1.88
CA PRO A 20 33.41 -37.97 -2.95
C PRO A 20 34.44 -36.89 -3.30
N GLY A 21 34.73 -36.74 -4.59
CA GLY A 21 35.55 -35.63 -5.09
C GLY A 21 34.91 -34.25 -4.85
N GLU A 22 35.72 -33.19 -4.91
CA GLU A 22 35.33 -31.80 -4.63
C GLU A 22 34.07 -31.35 -5.39
N SER A 23 33.94 -31.70 -6.67
CA SER A 23 32.77 -31.33 -7.47
C SER A 23 31.48 -31.92 -6.92
N PHE A 24 31.50 -33.18 -6.46
CA PHE A 24 30.33 -33.80 -5.84
C PHE A 24 29.96 -33.08 -4.55
N ASN A 25 30.96 -32.84 -3.68
CA ASN A 25 30.75 -32.13 -2.42
C ASN A 25 30.22 -30.71 -2.63
N PHE A 26 30.70 -30.00 -3.65
CA PHE A 26 30.19 -28.69 -4.03
C PHE A 26 28.70 -28.77 -4.36
N TYR A 27 28.29 -29.62 -5.29
CA TYR A 27 26.90 -29.67 -5.74
C TYR A 27 25.94 -30.15 -4.66
N VAL A 28 26.33 -31.13 -3.84
CA VAL A 28 25.47 -31.61 -2.75
C VAL A 28 25.23 -30.50 -1.73
N ASN A 29 26.29 -29.85 -1.25
CA ASN A 29 26.14 -28.75 -0.29
C ASN A 29 25.40 -27.56 -0.91
N TYR A 30 25.65 -27.23 -2.19
CA TYR A 30 24.95 -26.16 -2.87
C TYR A 30 23.44 -26.44 -2.98
N MET A 31 23.06 -27.66 -3.37
CA MET A 31 21.66 -28.06 -3.52
C MET A 31 20.91 -28.12 -2.18
N GLU A 32 21.50 -28.71 -1.13
CA GLU A 32 20.92 -28.67 0.22
C GLU A 32 20.76 -27.22 0.70
N GLY A 33 21.77 -26.38 0.49
CA GLY A 33 21.73 -24.97 0.82
C GLY A 33 20.56 -24.24 0.15
N LEU A 34 20.31 -24.51 -1.14
CA LEU A 34 19.16 -23.96 -1.86
C LEU A 34 17.83 -24.52 -1.37
N ILE A 35 17.74 -25.82 -1.08
CA ILE A 35 16.52 -26.45 -0.55
C ILE A 35 16.14 -25.81 0.78
N TYR A 36 17.09 -25.72 1.71
CA TYR A 36 16.86 -25.09 3.01
C TYR A 36 16.53 -23.60 2.87
N LEU A 37 17.11 -22.88 1.90
CA LEU A 37 16.76 -21.48 1.65
C LEU A 37 15.29 -21.31 1.25
N GLU A 38 14.78 -22.20 0.38
CA GLU A 38 13.38 -22.18 -0.05
C GLU A 38 12.41 -22.68 1.03
N GLN A 39 12.87 -23.57 1.91
CA GLN A 39 12.15 -23.97 3.13
C GLN A 39 12.21 -22.91 4.25
N GLN A 40 12.90 -21.78 4.04
CA GLN A 40 13.16 -20.73 5.04
C GLN A 40 13.92 -21.24 6.28
N ASN A 41 14.65 -22.36 6.14
CA ASN A 41 15.56 -22.85 7.16
C ASN A 41 16.94 -22.20 6.98
N TYR A 42 17.04 -20.92 7.35
CA TYR A 42 18.18 -20.07 7.05
C TYR A 42 19.50 -20.49 7.70
N PRO A 43 19.56 -20.98 8.96
CA PRO A 43 20.81 -21.43 9.57
C PRO A 43 21.44 -22.63 8.83
N GLU A 44 20.64 -23.61 8.46
CA GLU A 44 21.07 -24.78 7.69
C GLU A 44 21.45 -24.36 6.27
N SER A 45 20.64 -23.52 5.63
CA SER A 45 20.97 -22.95 4.33
C SER A 45 22.33 -22.26 4.32
N TYR A 46 22.57 -21.37 5.29
CA TYR A 46 23.83 -20.64 5.42
C TYR A 46 25.01 -21.61 5.62
N THR A 47 24.82 -22.65 6.44
CA THR A 47 25.84 -23.67 6.72
C THR A 47 26.24 -24.43 5.46
N HIS A 48 25.26 -24.94 4.71
CA HIS A 48 25.50 -25.71 3.49
C HIS A 48 26.05 -24.84 2.35
N LEU A 49 25.52 -23.62 2.18
CA LEU A 49 26.05 -22.68 1.19
C LEU A 49 27.49 -22.23 1.52
N SER A 50 27.83 -22.07 2.80
CA SER A 50 29.20 -21.76 3.23
C SER A 50 30.17 -22.89 2.89
N LYS A 51 29.80 -24.15 3.17
CA LYS A 51 30.58 -25.34 2.76
C LYS A 51 30.77 -25.42 1.25
N ALA A 52 29.72 -25.13 0.47
CA ALA A 52 29.83 -25.10 -0.98
C ALA A 52 30.81 -24.01 -1.44
N ARG A 53 30.79 -22.84 -0.80
CA ARG A 53 31.69 -21.73 -1.11
C ARG A 53 33.17 -22.03 -0.85
N GLU A 54 33.46 -22.73 0.25
CA GLU A 54 34.83 -23.15 0.61
C GLU A 54 35.46 -24.01 -0.49
N ILE A 55 34.64 -24.79 -1.20
CA ILE A 55 35.08 -25.64 -2.30
C ILE A 55 35.21 -24.83 -3.60
N LYS A 56 34.21 -24.01 -3.92
CA LYS A 56 34.19 -23.24 -5.16
C LYS A 56 33.42 -21.92 -4.98
N ASN A 57 34.08 -20.82 -5.33
CA ASN A 57 33.39 -19.53 -5.45
C ASN A 57 32.61 -19.47 -6.78
N ASN A 58 31.31 -19.18 -6.72
CA ASN A 58 30.42 -19.07 -7.87
C ASN A 58 29.53 -17.81 -7.72
N PRO A 59 29.33 -17.01 -8.78
CA PRO A 59 28.44 -15.85 -8.77
C PRO A 59 27.08 -16.06 -8.12
N GLY A 60 26.37 -17.13 -8.49
CA GLY A 60 25.04 -17.40 -7.96
C GLY A 60 25.04 -17.76 -6.47
N LEU A 61 26.20 -18.12 -5.90
CA LEU A 61 26.32 -18.53 -4.50
C LEU A 61 26.39 -17.30 -3.58
N ALA A 62 27.04 -16.21 -4.01
CA ALA A 62 27.16 -15.00 -3.20
C ALA A 62 25.79 -14.37 -2.89
N GLY A 63 24.88 -14.29 -3.88
CA GLY A 63 23.52 -13.79 -3.68
C GLY A 63 22.76 -14.61 -2.63
N ARG A 64 22.79 -15.94 -2.76
CA ARG A 64 22.12 -16.88 -1.83
C ARG A 64 22.69 -16.80 -0.41
N LEU A 65 24.01 -16.73 -0.27
CA LEU A 65 24.66 -16.53 1.02
C LEU A 65 24.30 -15.18 1.64
N SER A 66 24.23 -14.12 0.84
CA SER A 66 23.85 -12.80 1.36
C SER A 66 22.45 -12.82 1.97
N ARG A 67 21.50 -13.52 1.33
CA ARG A 67 20.15 -13.69 1.84
C ARG A 67 20.14 -14.54 3.12
N ALA A 68 20.80 -15.69 3.12
CA ALA A 68 20.87 -16.54 4.31
C ALA A 68 21.56 -15.83 5.50
N ALA A 69 22.60 -15.03 5.22
CA ALA A 69 23.28 -14.22 6.23
C ALA A 69 22.38 -13.12 6.80
N TRP A 70 21.61 -12.41 5.96
CA TRP A 70 20.65 -11.41 6.41
C TRP A 70 19.61 -12.00 7.37
N GLU A 71 19.00 -13.13 6.98
CA GLU A 71 17.96 -13.80 7.76
C GLU A 71 18.48 -14.47 9.04
N THR A 72 19.80 -14.66 9.15
CA THR A 72 20.48 -15.14 10.36
C THR A 72 21.18 -14.02 11.13
N GLU A 73 20.83 -12.75 10.84
CA GLU A 73 21.32 -11.54 11.52
C GLU A 73 22.85 -11.32 11.41
N LYS A 74 23.51 -11.95 10.43
CA LYS A 74 24.95 -11.78 10.14
C LYS A 74 25.17 -10.58 9.21
N LEU A 75 24.92 -9.37 9.71
CA LEU A 75 24.83 -8.16 8.90
C LEU A 75 26.09 -7.84 8.07
N GLU A 76 27.28 -7.97 8.66
CA GLU A 76 28.55 -7.71 7.95
C GLU A 76 28.77 -8.68 6.78
N GLU A 77 28.42 -9.95 7.00
CA GLU A 77 28.52 -10.97 5.96
C GLU A 77 27.46 -10.78 4.88
N ALA A 78 26.24 -10.40 5.27
CA ALA A 78 25.17 -10.06 4.34
C ALA A 78 25.57 -8.90 3.41
N ASP A 79 26.17 -7.84 3.95
CA ASP A 79 26.68 -6.71 3.15
C ASP A 79 27.81 -7.15 2.21
N ARG A 80 28.81 -7.87 2.74
CA ARG A 80 29.94 -8.37 1.94
C ARG A 80 29.47 -9.24 0.77
N PHE A 81 28.64 -10.25 1.04
CA PHE A 81 28.18 -11.20 0.03
C PHE A 81 27.23 -10.56 -0.98
N SER A 82 26.37 -9.62 -0.56
CA SER A 82 25.47 -8.94 -1.50
C SER A 82 26.23 -7.99 -2.43
N ARG A 83 27.25 -7.27 -1.94
CA ARG A 83 28.14 -6.46 -2.81
C ARG A 83 28.91 -7.32 -3.78
N GLU A 84 29.43 -8.46 -3.32
CA GLU A 84 30.10 -9.41 -4.19
C GLU A 84 29.16 -9.94 -5.28
N ALA A 85 27.95 -10.36 -4.92
CA ALA A 85 26.95 -10.82 -5.88
C ALA A 85 26.71 -9.75 -6.96
N LEU A 86 26.47 -8.50 -6.55
CA LEU A 86 26.25 -7.38 -7.46
C LEU A 86 27.46 -6.97 -8.29
N SER A 87 28.68 -7.27 -7.83
CA SER A 87 29.90 -7.06 -8.60
C SER A 87 30.09 -8.08 -9.72
N GLN A 88 29.54 -9.29 -9.54
CA GLN A 88 29.62 -10.38 -10.51
C GLN A 88 28.42 -10.37 -11.46
N ASP A 89 27.24 -10.06 -10.94
CA ASP A 89 26.00 -9.86 -11.69
C ASP A 89 25.21 -8.69 -11.08
N ALA A 90 25.22 -7.55 -11.77
CA ALA A 90 24.51 -6.35 -11.34
C ALA A 90 22.97 -6.52 -11.29
N THR A 91 22.45 -7.62 -11.84
CA THR A 91 21.03 -7.99 -11.85
C THR A 91 20.67 -9.06 -10.81
N ASP A 92 21.64 -9.50 -9.98
CA ASP A 92 21.39 -10.51 -8.94
C ASP A 92 20.32 -10.03 -7.94
N ARG A 93 19.17 -10.70 -7.96
CA ARG A 93 17.99 -10.29 -7.21
C ARG A 93 18.16 -10.43 -5.70
N ASP A 94 18.92 -11.42 -5.23
CA ASP A 94 19.15 -11.59 -3.79
C ASP A 94 20.13 -10.52 -3.28
N GLY A 95 21.17 -10.21 -4.06
CA GLY A 95 22.07 -9.10 -3.79
C GLY A 95 21.35 -7.75 -3.74
N LEU A 96 20.46 -7.47 -4.70
CA LEU A 96 19.63 -6.26 -4.71
C LEU A 96 18.68 -6.21 -3.49
N LEU A 97 18.02 -7.33 -3.17
CA LEU A 97 17.12 -7.45 -2.03
C LEU A 97 17.84 -7.16 -0.70
N VAL A 98 18.99 -7.80 -0.47
CA VAL A 98 19.76 -7.65 0.76
C VAL A 98 20.35 -6.25 0.88
N GLN A 99 20.88 -5.68 -0.20
CA GLN A 99 21.34 -4.29 -0.18
C GLN A 99 20.21 -3.33 0.15
N MET A 100 19.02 -3.52 -0.40
CA MET A 100 17.87 -2.70 -0.05
C MET A 100 17.53 -2.81 1.45
N HIS A 101 17.48 -4.01 2.00
CA HIS A 101 17.26 -4.24 3.43
C HIS A 101 18.31 -3.54 4.31
N LEU A 102 19.59 -3.65 3.97
CA LEU A 102 20.69 -3.00 4.69
C LEU A 102 20.55 -1.47 4.66
N GLN A 103 20.19 -0.87 3.51
CA GLN A 103 19.98 0.57 3.43
C GLN A 103 18.76 1.03 4.24
N ILE A 104 17.67 0.24 4.28
CA ILE A 104 16.52 0.51 5.15
C ILE A 104 16.94 0.47 6.61
N HIS A 105 17.68 -0.57 7.01
CA HIS A 105 18.17 -0.75 8.38
C HIS A 105 19.09 0.41 8.81
N ALA A 106 19.96 0.87 7.91
CA ALA A 106 20.85 2.02 8.13
C ALA A 106 20.13 3.39 8.07
N GLY A 107 18.82 3.42 7.77
CA GLY A 107 18.06 4.67 7.60
C GLY A 107 18.37 5.45 6.31
N ASN A 108 19.12 4.87 5.38
CA ASN A 108 19.51 5.49 4.11
C ASN A 108 18.42 5.34 3.04
N GLN A 109 17.38 6.17 3.17
CA GLN A 109 16.20 6.09 2.32
C GLN A 109 16.50 6.25 0.83
N SER A 110 17.41 7.16 0.47
CA SER A 110 17.76 7.42 -0.94
C SER A 110 18.40 6.20 -1.60
N GLN A 111 19.34 5.53 -0.92
CA GLN A 111 19.94 4.32 -1.47
C GLN A 111 18.97 3.14 -1.47
N ALA A 112 18.11 3.03 -0.45
CA ALA A 112 17.05 2.01 -0.45
C ALA A 112 16.12 2.14 -1.67
N LEU A 113 15.78 3.36 -2.09
CA LEU A 113 15.00 3.61 -3.30
C LEU A 113 15.74 3.20 -4.58
N VAL A 114 17.06 3.44 -4.66
CA VAL A 114 17.88 3.04 -5.81
C VAL A 114 17.88 1.52 -5.96
N PHE A 115 18.13 0.78 -4.88
CA PHE A 115 18.09 -0.69 -4.91
C PHE A 115 16.68 -1.21 -5.15
N GLY A 116 15.65 -0.60 -4.56
CA GLY A 116 14.25 -0.97 -4.78
C GLY A 116 13.80 -0.84 -6.23
N LYS A 117 14.19 0.26 -6.90
CA LYS A 117 13.91 0.44 -8.33
C LYS A 117 14.57 -0.64 -9.21
N ARG A 118 15.84 -0.93 -8.93
CA ARG A 118 16.59 -1.98 -9.64
C ARG A 118 15.96 -3.36 -9.40
N LEU A 119 15.64 -3.67 -8.15
CA LEU A 119 14.98 -4.94 -7.80
C LEU A 119 13.64 -5.08 -8.49
N LEU A 120 12.79 -4.05 -8.47
CA LEU A 120 11.51 -4.03 -9.15
C LEU A 120 11.65 -4.33 -10.65
N THR A 121 12.62 -3.69 -11.30
CA THR A 121 12.92 -3.93 -12.73
C THR A 121 13.28 -5.38 -12.99
N GLU A 122 14.06 -6.01 -12.10
CA GLU A 122 14.46 -7.41 -12.26
C GLU A 122 13.32 -8.39 -12.01
N VAL A 123 12.50 -8.18 -10.97
CA VAL A 123 11.36 -9.07 -10.68
C VAL A 123 10.23 -8.94 -11.69
N GLU A 124 10.10 -7.79 -12.37
CA GLU A 124 9.12 -7.60 -13.44
C GLU A 124 9.40 -8.42 -14.71
N LYS A 125 10.65 -8.89 -14.88
CA LYS A 125 11.03 -9.79 -15.98
C LYS A 125 10.39 -11.19 -15.85
N ASP A 126 9.88 -11.53 -14.67
CA ASP A 126 9.13 -12.77 -14.48
C ASP A 126 7.73 -12.63 -15.09
N ASP A 127 7.29 -13.64 -15.84
CA ASP A 127 5.95 -13.72 -16.44
C ASP A 127 4.85 -14.03 -15.40
N GLN A 128 5.12 -13.78 -14.12
CA GLN A 128 4.15 -13.97 -13.04
C GLN A 128 3.53 -12.63 -12.62
N PRO A 129 2.20 -12.58 -12.44
CA PRO A 129 1.52 -11.35 -12.05
C PRO A 129 1.94 -10.86 -10.65
N GLN A 130 2.30 -11.78 -9.74
CA GLN A 130 2.81 -11.47 -8.42
C GLN A 130 4.23 -12.00 -8.25
N THR A 131 5.02 -11.29 -7.46
CA THR A 131 6.40 -11.70 -7.17
C THR A 131 6.45 -12.76 -6.08
N ALA A 132 7.62 -13.39 -5.92
CA ALA A 132 7.86 -14.32 -4.83
C ALA A 132 7.65 -13.62 -3.46
N PRO A 133 7.07 -14.32 -2.46
CA PRO A 133 6.74 -13.74 -1.15
C PRO A 133 7.86 -12.90 -0.51
N ARG A 134 9.12 -13.37 -0.62
CA ARG A 134 10.31 -12.70 -0.08
C ARG A 134 10.51 -11.24 -0.52
N TYR A 135 9.97 -10.83 -1.67
CA TYR A 135 10.10 -9.44 -2.15
C TYR A 135 9.01 -8.52 -1.57
N THR A 136 7.97 -9.07 -0.95
CA THR A 136 6.81 -8.30 -0.46
C THR A 136 7.17 -7.17 0.51
N PRO A 137 7.97 -7.38 1.57
CA PRO A 137 8.27 -6.32 2.53
C PRO A 137 8.97 -5.12 1.88
N VAL A 138 9.92 -5.40 0.99
CA VAL A 138 10.69 -4.35 0.31
C VAL A 138 9.89 -3.66 -0.78
N LEU A 139 9.01 -4.37 -1.51
CA LEU A 139 8.14 -3.74 -2.49
C LEU A 139 7.09 -2.83 -1.84
N LEU A 140 6.54 -3.23 -0.68
CA LEU A 140 5.67 -2.37 0.13
C LEU A 140 6.41 -1.11 0.59
N TYR A 141 7.64 -1.26 1.08
CA TYR A 141 8.48 -0.12 1.46
C TYR A 141 8.76 0.80 0.28
N TYR A 142 9.19 0.24 -0.86
CA TYR A 142 9.49 0.99 -2.08
C TYR A 142 8.26 1.74 -2.58
N GLY A 143 7.12 1.06 -2.71
CA GLY A 143 5.86 1.66 -3.14
C GLY A 143 5.42 2.81 -2.24
N LYS A 144 5.54 2.66 -0.92
CA LYS A 144 5.19 3.71 0.05
C LYS A 144 6.09 4.93 -0.10
N ARG A 145 7.41 4.73 -0.18
CA ARG A 145 8.36 5.82 -0.34
C ARG A 145 8.22 6.53 -1.69
N SER A 146 8.01 5.79 -2.77
CA SER A 146 7.73 6.35 -4.09
C SER A 146 6.47 7.23 -4.07
N ALA A 147 5.39 6.75 -3.45
CA ALA A 147 4.16 7.54 -3.31
C ALA A 147 4.37 8.80 -2.46
N GLN A 148 5.13 8.72 -1.36
CA GLN A 148 5.47 9.89 -0.54
C GLN A 148 6.30 10.93 -1.31
N ASN A 149 7.12 10.48 -2.26
CA ASN A 149 7.91 11.33 -3.15
C ASN A 149 7.13 11.79 -4.40
N SER A 150 5.82 11.51 -4.47
CA SER A 150 4.96 11.77 -5.64
C SER A 150 5.39 11.08 -6.93
N ASP A 151 6.19 10.00 -6.83
CA ASP A 151 6.49 9.11 -7.95
C ASP A 151 5.40 8.04 -8.08
N TRP A 152 4.24 8.48 -8.55
CA TRP A 152 3.02 7.67 -8.61
C TRP A 152 3.18 6.45 -9.53
N THR A 153 3.93 6.60 -10.63
CA THR A 153 4.18 5.52 -11.58
C THR A 153 4.99 4.41 -10.94
N GLU A 154 6.10 4.73 -10.27
CA GLU A 154 6.90 3.72 -9.58
C GLU A 154 6.14 3.11 -8.40
N ALA A 155 5.34 3.90 -7.67
CA ALA A 155 4.49 3.40 -6.61
C ALA A 155 3.49 2.35 -7.12
N ILE A 156 2.79 2.64 -8.22
CA ILE A 156 1.84 1.70 -8.85
C ILE A 156 2.55 0.42 -9.28
N ARG A 157 3.68 0.53 -10.00
CA ARG A 157 4.45 -0.63 -10.44
C ARG A 157 4.85 -1.54 -9.28
N ALA A 158 5.32 -0.94 -8.18
CA ALA A 158 5.69 -1.69 -6.98
C ALA A 158 4.49 -2.44 -6.36
N TYR A 159 3.36 -1.73 -6.18
CA TYR A 159 2.16 -2.31 -5.55
C TYR A 159 1.46 -3.35 -6.41
N GLU A 160 1.57 -3.27 -7.74
CA GLU A 160 1.05 -4.29 -8.66
C GLU A 160 1.84 -5.61 -8.58
N ARG A 161 3.09 -5.55 -8.11
CA ARG A 161 3.98 -6.72 -7.99
C ARG A 161 4.01 -7.33 -6.58
N VAL A 162 3.37 -6.70 -5.61
CA VAL A 162 3.25 -7.22 -4.24
C VAL A 162 2.53 -8.57 -4.23
N ASN A 163 3.07 -9.54 -3.49
CA ASN A 163 2.38 -10.79 -3.23
C ASN A 163 1.29 -10.55 -2.17
N VAL A 164 0.02 -10.58 -2.59
CA VAL A 164 -1.10 -10.24 -1.70
C VAL A 164 -1.29 -11.27 -0.60
N HIS A 165 -1.04 -12.55 -0.87
CA HIS A 165 -1.14 -13.60 0.14
C HIS A 165 -0.13 -13.37 1.27
N GLU A 166 1.11 -13.06 0.90
CA GLU A 166 2.17 -12.77 1.84
C GLU A 166 1.90 -11.50 2.64
N MET A 167 1.46 -10.42 1.99
CA MET A 167 1.07 -9.19 2.67
C MET A 167 -0.05 -9.45 3.70
N MET A 168 -1.05 -10.26 3.34
CA MET A 168 -2.13 -10.63 4.28
C MET A 168 -1.62 -11.48 5.44
N ARG A 169 -0.64 -12.38 5.20
CA ARG A 169 0.02 -13.14 6.26
C ARG A 169 0.76 -12.20 7.23
N MET A 170 1.59 -11.30 6.70
CA MET A 170 2.32 -10.29 7.50
C MET A 170 1.38 -9.41 8.31
N HIS A 171 0.29 -8.92 7.71
CA HIS A 171 -0.71 -8.12 8.43
C HIS A 171 -1.32 -8.89 9.59
N ARG A 172 -1.74 -10.16 9.40
CA ARG A 172 -2.29 -10.98 10.49
C ARG A 172 -1.30 -11.18 11.64
N GLU A 173 -0.02 -11.38 11.32
CA GLU A 173 1.03 -11.58 12.32
C GLU A 173 1.31 -10.31 13.14
N GLU A 174 1.33 -9.14 12.51
CA GLU A 174 1.48 -7.87 13.23
C GLU A 174 0.23 -7.48 14.03
N SER A 175 -0.98 -7.70 13.48
CA SER A 175 -2.23 -7.48 14.23
C SER A 175 -2.31 -8.35 15.48
N ALA A 176 -1.81 -9.58 15.43
CA ALA A 176 -1.75 -10.47 16.59
C ALA A 176 -0.78 -9.97 17.69
N ARG A 177 0.17 -9.08 17.35
CA ARG A 177 1.15 -8.50 18.27
C ARG A 177 0.68 -7.17 18.89
N ASP A 178 -0.54 -6.72 18.60
CA ASP A 178 -1.08 -5.41 19.00
C ASP A 178 -0.11 -4.26 18.70
N ASN A 179 0.55 -4.34 17.54
CA ASN A 179 1.55 -3.38 17.10
C ASN A 179 0.95 -2.45 16.02
N PRO A 180 0.32 -1.32 16.39
CA PRO A 180 -0.35 -0.43 15.45
C PRO A 180 0.61 0.30 14.50
N ARG A 181 1.94 0.16 14.67
CA ARG A 181 2.93 0.83 13.82
C ARG A 181 3.04 0.24 12.42
N TYR A 182 2.58 -1.00 12.20
CA TYR A 182 2.77 -1.72 10.94
C TYR A 182 1.47 -2.32 10.41
N ASP A 183 0.53 -1.46 10.03
CA ASP A 183 -0.61 -1.92 9.24
C ASP A 183 -0.28 -1.92 7.74
N TYR A 184 0.37 -3.01 7.31
CA TYR A 184 0.76 -3.22 5.91
C TYR A 184 -0.41 -3.16 4.94
N LEU A 185 -1.57 -3.73 5.32
CA LEU A 185 -2.75 -3.78 4.46
C LEU A 185 -3.36 -2.39 4.29
N ARG A 186 -3.47 -1.66 5.40
CA ARG A 186 -3.96 -0.29 5.42
C ARG A 186 -3.07 0.64 4.62
N ASP A 187 -1.75 0.61 4.87
CA ASP A 187 -0.80 1.43 4.14
C ASP A 187 -0.76 1.07 2.65
N TYR A 188 -0.81 -0.22 2.32
CA TYR A 188 -0.95 -0.67 0.92
C TYR A 188 -2.18 -0.07 0.27
N ASN A 189 -3.37 -0.23 0.84
CA ASN A 189 -4.60 0.30 0.26
C ASN A 189 -4.55 1.84 0.15
N PHE A 190 -3.98 2.52 1.13
CA PHE A 190 -3.93 3.98 1.13
C PHE A 190 -3.00 4.49 0.03
N TYR A 191 -1.72 4.10 0.08
CA TYR A 191 -0.71 4.60 -0.85
C TYR A 191 -0.94 4.09 -2.28
N TYR A 192 -1.41 2.86 -2.46
CA TYR A 192 -1.75 2.36 -3.79
C TYR A 192 -2.98 3.09 -4.36
N GLY A 193 -4.02 3.26 -3.55
CA GLY A 193 -5.24 3.96 -3.93
C GLY A 193 -5.00 5.40 -4.34
N ILE A 194 -4.22 6.17 -3.56
CA ILE A 194 -3.89 7.55 -3.93
C ILE A 194 -3.01 7.61 -5.18
N SER A 195 -2.08 6.66 -5.36
CA SER A 195 -1.22 6.62 -6.54
C SER A 195 -2.05 6.38 -7.81
N LEU A 196 -2.99 5.43 -7.78
CA LEU A 196 -3.94 5.18 -8.87
C LEU A 196 -4.81 6.41 -9.18
N MET A 197 -5.28 7.11 -8.15
CA MET A 197 -6.05 8.36 -8.31
C MET A 197 -5.22 9.43 -9.02
N HIS A 198 -3.96 9.63 -8.61
CA HIS A 198 -3.06 10.58 -9.26
C HIS A 198 -2.71 10.20 -10.71
N ALA A 199 -2.66 8.89 -11.01
CA ALA A 199 -2.55 8.37 -12.37
C ALA A 199 -3.85 8.42 -13.18
N ARG A 200 -4.94 9.00 -12.63
CA ARG A 200 -6.28 9.09 -13.24
C ARG A 200 -6.95 7.73 -13.53
N LEU A 201 -6.53 6.69 -12.83
CA LEU A 201 -7.13 5.35 -12.90
C LEU A 201 -8.26 5.23 -11.87
N TYR A 202 -9.29 6.08 -12.02
CA TYR A 202 -10.27 6.33 -10.95
C TYR A 202 -11.05 5.10 -10.51
N ASP A 203 -11.52 4.24 -11.44
CA ASP A 203 -12.25 3.02 -11.07
C ASP A 203 -11.41 2.08 -10.21
N ARG A 204 -10.13 1.94 -10.55
CA ARG A 204 -9.18 1.14 -9.78
C ARG A 204 -8.89 1.77 -8.43
N ALA A 205 -8.70 3.09 -8.40
CA ALA A 205 -8.48 3.84 -7.16
C ALA A 205 -9.67 3.71 -6.20
N ILE A 206 -10.90 3.82 -6.71
CA ILE A 206 -12.14 3.63 -5.94
C ILE A 206 -12.17 2.23 -5.33
N ASN A 207 -11.94 1.18 -6.13
CA ASN A 207 -11.95 -0.21 -5.65
C ASN A 207 -10.92 -0.47 -4.53
N VAL A 208 -9.80 0.25 -4.53
CA VAL A 208 -8.77 0.12 -3.51
C VAL A 208 -9.10 0.97 -2.28
N LEU A 209 -9.43 2.26 -2.45
CA LEU A 209 -9.70 3.20 -1.36
C LEU A 209 -10.98 2.88 -0.58
N GLN A 210 -11.97 2.22 -1.21
CA GLN A 210 -13.16 1.74 -0.51
C GLN A 210 -12.86 0.76 0.63
N LYS A 211 -11.70 0.10 0.63
CA LYS A 211 -11.25 -0.77 1.73
C LYS A 211 -10.82 0.01 2.98
N LEU A 212 -10.77 1.33 2.91
CA LEU A 212 -10.44 2.26 4.00
C LEU A 212 -11.63 3.18 4.33
N ASN A 213 -12.86 2.73 4.02
CA ASN A 213 -14.06 3.55 4.16
C ASN A 213 -14.48 3.80 5.63
N ASP A 214 -13.82 3.17 6.58
CA ASP A 214 -13.96 3.35 8.02
C ASP A 214 -13.01 4.45 8.55
N GLU A 215 -11.93 4.74 7.83
CA GLU A 215 -10.96 5.78 8.17
C GLU A 215 -11.30 7.16 7.59
N LEU A 216 -10.97 8.22 8.34
CA LEU A 216 -11.13 9.61 7.90
C LEU A 216 -10.42 9.87 6.55
N GLU A 217 -9.13 9.55 6.47
CA GLU A 217 -8.32 9.80 5.26
C GLU A 217 -8.81 8.95 4.08
N GLY A 218 -9.19 7.69 4.33
CA GLY A 218 -9.75 6.83 3.29
C GLY A 218 -11.05 7.41 2.71
N ARG A 219 -11.97 7.87 3.57
CA ARG A 219 -13.21 8.56 3.13
C ARG A 219 -12.92 9.85 2.37
N TYR A 220 -11.97 10.67 2.84
CA TYR A 220 -11.62 11.92 2.20
C TYR A 220 -11.06 11.69 0.79
N TYR A 221 -10.10 10.79 0.63
CA TYR A 221 -9.51 10.48 -0.66
C TYR A 221 -10.47 9.72 -1.59
N LEU A 222 -11.40 8.93 -1.04
CA LEU A 222 -12.48 8.33 -1.83
C LEU A 222 -13.43 9.41 -2.37
N ALA A 223 -13.83 10.38 -1.55
CA ALA A 223 -14.63 11.53 -1.99
C ALA A 223 -13.90 12.34 -3.07
N ARG A 224 -12.60 12.57 -2.87
CA ARG A 224 -11.74 13.26 -3.84
C ARG A 224 -11.66 12.52 -5.17
N THR A 225 -11.54 11.20 -5.13
CA THR A 225 -11.52 10.36 -6.34
C THR A 225 -12.85 10.41 -7.08
N TYR A 226 -13.98 10.34 -6.37
CA TYR A 226 -15.30 10.51 -6.98
C TYR A 226 -15.47 11.87 -7.63
N ALA A 227 -15.02 12.95 -6.98
CA ALA A 227 -15.05 14.29 -7.56
C ALA A 227 -14.22 14.39 -8.87
N LEU A 228 -13.02 13.80 -8.88
CA LEU A 228 -12.17 13.74 -10.08
C LEU A 228 -12.78 12.90 -11.21
N SER A 229 -13.56 11.87 -10.87
CA SER A 229 -14.29 11.04 -11.84
C SER A 229 -15.63 11.65 -12.31
N GLY A 230 -16.04 12.81 -11.75
CA GLY A 230 -17.30 13.48 -12.10
C GLY A 230 -18.54 12.91 -11.40
N ASN A 231 -18.39 12.10 -10.35
CA ASN A 231 -19.50 11.53 -9.59
C ASN A 231 -19.82 12.40 -8.36
N THR A 232 -20.59 13.47 -8.57
CA THR A 232 -20.96 14.45 -7.53
C THR A 232 -21.62 13.80 -6.32
N ASN A 233 -22.63 12.95 -6.54
CA ASN A 233 -23.41 12.34 -5.46
C ASN A 233 -22.54 11.51 -4.51
N GLN A 234 -21.63 10.70 -5.04
CA GLN A 234 -20.72 9.91 -4.21
C GLN A 234 -19.66 10.78 -3.54
N ALA A 235 -19.16 11.81 -4.22
CA ALA A 235 -18.23 12.77 -3.63
C ALA A 235 -18.85 13.45 -2.40
N MET A 236 -20.08 13.97 -2.51
CA MET A 236 -20.82 14.58 -1.40
C MET A 236 -21.05 13.59 -0.26
N ARG A 237 -21.51 12.37 -0.56
CA ARG A 237 -21.78 11.34 0.46
C ARG A 237 -20.54 11.01 1.28
N HIS A 238 -19.42 10.74 0.63
CA HIS A 238 -18.19 10.36 1.32
C HIS A 238 -17.55 11.55 2.05
N LEU A 239 -17.61 12.76 1.47
CA LEU A 239 -17.08 13.96 2.11
C LEU A 239 -17.87 14.32 3.37
N ARG A 240 -19.21 14.24 3.33
CA ARG A 240 -20.06 14.42 4.52
C ARG A 240 -19.69 13.45 5.63
N THR A 241 -19.45 12.18 5.27
CA THR A 241 -19.08 11.13 6.22
C THR A 241 -17.68 11.34 6.82
N ALA A 242 -16.74 11.88 6.04
CA ALA A 242 -15.42 12.29 6.54
C ALA A 242 -15.53 13.49 7.50
N ALA A 243 -16.28 14.52 7.12
CA ALA A 243 -16.43 15.72 7.92
C ALA A 243 -17.23 15.51 9.22
N ALA A 244 -18.11 14.50 9.26
CA ALA A 244 -18.76 14.07 10.50
C ALA A 244 -17.79 13.52 11.55
N VAL A 245 -16.61 13.01 11.12
CA VAL A 245 -15.54 12.57 12.03
C VAL A 245 -14.68 13.75 12.45
N GLU A 246 -14.31 14.62 11.51
CA GLU A 246 -13.50 15.81 11.78
C GLU A 246 -14.01 17.03 11.00
N GLU A 247 -14.56 18.02 11.73
CA GLU A 247 -15.16 19.23 11.14
C GLU A 247 -14.19 20.04 10.25
N LYS A 248 -12.89 20.04 10.57
CA LYS A 248 -11.84 20.71 9.77
C LYS A 248 -11.71 20.15 8.34
N THR A 249 -12.30 18.99 8.08
CA THR A 249 -12.40 18.40 6.74
C THR A 249 -13.10 19.34 5.76
N TRP A 250 -14.06 20.17 6.22
CA TRP A 250 -14.70 21.17 5.37
C TRP A 250 -13.72 22.22 4.86
N ASP A 251 -12.87 22.74 5.74
CA ASP A 251 -11.89 23.76 5.37
C ASP A 251 -10.84 23.16 4.42
N ARG A 252 -10.43 21.90 4.65
CA ARG A 252 -9.56 21.16 3.72
C ARG A 252 -10.22 21.00 2.35
N ALA A 253 -11.49 20.56 2.31
CA ALA A 253 -12.21 20.33 1.07
C ALA A 253 -12.47 21.63 0.29
N ALA A 254 -12.76 22.74 0.98
CA ALA A 254 -12.92 24.05 0.38
C ALA A 254 -11.63 24.56 -0.29
N ASN A 255 -10.45 24.03 0.04
CA ASN A 255 -9.18 24.43 -0.56
C ASN A 255 -8.58 23.36 -1.49
N ASP A 256 -9.21 22.18 -1.63
CA ASP A 256 -8.71 21.11 -2.49
C ASP A 256 -8.98 21.40 -3.97
N SER A 257 -7.96 21.25 -4.81
CA SER A 257 -8.07 21.54 -6.25
C SER A 257 -9.09 20.65 -6.96
N ALA A 258 -9.27 19.41 -6.54
CA ALA A 258 -10.25 18.49 -7.14
C ALA A 258 -11.69 18.96 -6.87
N PHE A 259 -11.97 19.36 -5.63
CA PHE A 259 -13.28 19.86 -5.23
C PHE A 259 -13.55 21.25 -5.80
N GLN A 260 -12.54 22.13 -5.84
CA GLN A 260 -12.62 23.43 -6.50
C GLN A 260 -13.03 23.31 -7.97
N GLU A 261 -12.45 22.36 -8.68
CA GLU A 261 -12.81 22.11 -10.07
C GLU A 261 -14.24 21.59 -10.21
N LEU A 262 -14.70 20.74 -9.29
CA LEU A 262 -16.10 20.27 -9.27
C LEU A 262 -17.07 21.40 -8.94
N MET A 263 -16.77 22.26 -7.97
CA MET A 263 -17.61 23.42 -7.61
C MET A 263 -17.83 24.40 -8.77
N ARG A 264 -16.86 24.51 -9.70
CA ARG A 264 -17.02 25.33 -10.91
C ARG A 264 -17.99 24.72 -11.92
N LYS A 265 -18.11 23.39 -11.92
CA LYS A 265 -18.92 22.63 -12.88
C LYS A 265 -20.30 22.29 -12.36
N ASP A 266 -20.44 22.21 -11.04
CA ASP A 266 -21.62 21.69 -10.37
C ASP A 266 -22.07 22.66 -9.26
N ALA A 267 -23.20 23.34 -9.51
CA ALA A 267 -23.76 24.32 -8.60
C ALA A 267 -24.28 23.69 -7.29
N GLU A 268 -24.78 22.45 -7.36
CA GLU A 268 -25.22 21.70 -6.18
C GLU A 268 -24.04 21.39 -5.27
N PHE A 269 -22.93 20.93 -5.86
CA PHE A 269 -21.69 20.68 -5.11
C PHE A 269 -21.13 21.96 -4.46
N ASN A 270 -21.16 23.10 -5.16
CA ASN A 270 -20.73 24.38 -4.62
C ASN A 270 -21.60 24.81 -3.42
N ALA A 271 -22.93 24.69 -3.53
CA ALA A 271 -23.83 24.95 -2.42
C ALA A 271 -23.57 24.01 -1.24
N PHE A 272 -23.34 22.72 -1.52
CA PHE A 272 -23.00 21.71 -0.52
C PHE A 272 -21.74 22.08 0.28
N ILE A 273 -20.66 22.50 -0.37
CA ILE A 273 -19.42 22.92 0.32
C ILE A 273 -19.66 24.19 1.16
N ARG A 274 -20.34 25.20 0.61
CA ARG A 274 -20.64 26.46 1.32
C ARG A 274 -21.49 26.24 2.57
N ASN A 275 -22.46 25.34 2.48
CA ASN A 275 -23.36 25.00 3.58
C ASN A 275 -22.79 23.90 4.48
N ARG A 276 -21.53 23.47 4.28
CA ARG A 276 -20.89 22.39 5.04
C ARG A 276 -21.77 21.13 5.11
N GLY A 277 -22.37 20.78 3.99
CA GLY A 277 -23.20 19.59 3.81
C GLY A 277 -24.60 19.63 4.41
N LYS A 278 -25.02 20.75 5.00
CA LYS A 278 -26.40 20.99 5.47
C LYS A 278 -27.34 21.22 4.30
N GLU A 279 -28.56 20.68 4.40
CA GLU A 279 -29.62 20.99 3.43
C GLU A 279 -29.95 22.49 3.47
N PRO A 280 -30.30 23.12 2.32
CA PRO A 280 -30.78 24.49 2.32
C PRO A 280 -32.03 24.57 3.21
N GLU A 281 -32.08 25.51 4.15
CA GLU A 281 -33.34 25.78 4.85
C GLU A 281 -34.40 26.16 3.81
N PRO A 282 -35.61 25.56 3.85
CA PRO A 282 -36.67 25.95 2.94
C PRO A 282 -36.95 27.45 3.13
N GLU A 283 -36.94 28.22 2.04
CA GLU A 283 -37.20 29.65 2.11
C GLU A 283 -38.50 29.89 2.90
N PRO A 284 -38.48 30.77 3.92
CA PRO A 284 -39.70 31.11 4.63
C PRO A 284 -40.67 31.68 3.60
N GLN A 285 -41.77 30.97 3.39
CA GLN A 285 -42.85 31.40 2.52
C GLN A 285 -43.20 32.83 2.92
N ARG A 286 -42.90 33.79 2.03
CA ARG A 286 -43.39 35.16 2.18
C ARG A 286 -44.90 35.07 2.27
N GLN A 287 -45.43 35.21 3.48
CA GLN A 287 -46.83 35.49 3.69
C GLN A 287 -47.12 36.75 2.89
N THR A 288 -47.82 36.56 1.78
CA THR A 288 -48.42 37.65 1.04
C THR A 288 -49.49 38.19 1.98
N GLU A 289 -49.23 39.36 2.54
CA GLU A 289 -50.23 40.20 3.17
C GLU A 289 -51.38 40.38 2.17
N SER A 290 -52.51 39.72 2.41
CA SER A 290 -53.78 40.17 1.86
C SER A 290 -54.42 41.10 2.89
N GLU A 291 -54.25 42.39 2.65
CA GLU A 291 -55.01 43.47 3.24
C GLU A 291 -56.51 43.12 3.23
N SER A 292 -57.09 42.97 4.42
CA SER A 292 -58.53 43.00 4.65
C SER A 292 -58.86 44.35 5.26
N GLU A 293 -59.06 45.32 4.37
CA GLU A 293 -59.62 46.63 4.62
C GLU A 293 -61.03 46.49 5.25
N ALA A 294 -61.14 46.68 6.57
CA ALA A 294 -62.42 46.72 7.29
C ALA A 294 -62.87 48.18 7.46
N ALA A 295 -63.89 48.58 6.70
CA ALA A 295 -64.64 49.83 6.86
C ALA A 295 -65.62 49.75 8.06
N PRO A 296 -66.08 50.89 8.60
CA PRO A 296 -66.53 51.01 9.98
C PRO A 296 -68.03 50.71 10.22
N GLU A 297 -68.32 50.20 11.41
CA GLU A 297 -69.66 49.93 11.94
C GLU A 297 -70.54 51.20 12.02
N ARG A 298 -71.76 51.11 11.49
CA ARG A 298 -72.85 52.07 11.74
C ARG A 298 -73.77 51.50 12.83
N GLU A 299 -73.90 52.24 13.92
CA GLU A 299 -74.92 52.04 14.97
C GLU A 299 -76.35 52.16 14.42
N PRO A 300 -77.31 51.34 14.91
CA PRO A 300 -78.73 51.63 14.78
C PRO A 300 -79.31 52.25 16.06
N ALA A 301 -80.01 53.36 15.86
CA ALA A 301 -80.83 54.04 16.86
C ALA A 301 -82.02 53.17 17.31
N ALA A 302 -82.20 53.02 18.63
CA ALA A 302 -83.42 52.53 19.24
C ALA A 302 -84.22 53.70 19.84
N ARG A 303 -85.44 53.88 19.35
CA ARG A 303 -86.49 54.75 19.90
C ARG A 303 -87.40 53.94 20.83
N ASN A 304 -87.82 54.58 21.93
CA ASN A 304 -89.04 54.41 22.76
C ASN A 304 -88.67 54.31 24.26
N GLN A 305 -89.34 54.92 25.24
CA GLN A 305 -90.54 55.77 25.35
C GLN A 305 -90.64 56.23 26.83
N GLN A 306 -91.27 57.39 27.07
CA GLN A 306 -91.97 57.81 28.33
C GLN A 306 -91.08 58.08 29.57
N ARG A 307 -91.18 59.19 30.32
CA ARG A 307 -92.28 60.10 30.71
C ARG A 307 -91.77 61.54 30.82
#